data_AF-A0A6C0JGS7-F1
#
_entry.id   AF-A0A6C0JGS7-F1
#
_cell.length_a   1.000
_cell.length_b   1.000
_cell.length_c   1.000
_cell.angle_alpha   90.00
_cell.angle_beta   90.00
_cell.angle_gamma   90.00
#
_symmetry.space_group_name_H-M   'P 1'
#
loop_
_entity.id
_entity.type
_entity.pdbx_description
1 polymer ?
#
loop_
_entity_poly.entity_id
_entity_poly.type
_entity_poly.pdbx_seq_one_letter_code
_entity_poly.pdbx_strand_id
1 'polypeptide(L)'
;MDPMDEATERQQIKFAVQTVSFAIEDALKAGKTHLFYSEIVDGDYQPRPCVLKKHVLNVVISLQRKYRGVAVVSRTPGGIVWDKI
;
A
#
# COMPACT_ATOMS: atom_id res chain seq x y z
N MET A 1 -1.83 -4.74 24.36
CA MET A 1 -1.38 -3.60 23.54
C MET A 1 -2.11 -2.39 24.09
N ASP A 2 -1.44 -1.26 24.27
CA ASP A 2 -2.11 -0.07 24.81
C ASP A 2 -3.13 0.46 23.79
N PRO A 3 -4.33 0.93 24.21
CA PRO A 3 -5.37 1.41 23.29
C PRO A 3 -4.90 2.58 22.39
N MET A 4 -3.95 3.38 22.88
CA MET A 4 -3.35 4.50 22.15
C MET A 4 -2.43 4.02 21.01
N ASP A 5 -1.73 2.90 21.21
CA ASP A 5 -0.90 2.28 20.18
C ASP A 5 -1.77 1.69 19.08
N GLU A 6 -2.88 1.04 19.42
CA GLU A 6 -3.83 0.50 18.45
C GLU A 6 -4.48 1.59 17.59
N ALA A 7 -4.85 2.73 18.18
CA ALA A 7 -5.42 3.86 17.45
C ALA A 7 -4.40 4.45 16.45
N THR A 8 -3.15 4.58 16.89
CA THR A 8 -2.05 5.09 16.06
C THR A 8 -1.75 4.14 14.90
N GLU A 9 -1.72 2.84 15.16
CA GLU A 9 -1.52 1.80 14.13
C GLU A 9 -2.63 1.81 13.08
N ARG A 10 -3.90 1.93 13.48
CA ARG A 10 -5.02 2.03 12.53
C ARG A 10 -4.91 3.26 11.63
N GLN A 11 -4.51 4.40 12.19
CA GLN A 11 -4.33 5.63 11.42
C GLN A 11 -3.16 5.51 10.43
N GLN A 12 -2.06 4.89 10.85
CA GLN A 12 -0.90 4.57 10.00
C GLN A 12 -1.29 3.67 8.81
N ILE A 13 -2.05 2.61 9.07
CA ILE A 13 -2.55 1.71 8.01
C ILE A 13 -3.46 2.48 7.04
N LYS A 14 -4.40 3.28 7.57
CA LYS A 14 -5.34 4.05 6.75
C LYS A 14 -4.61 5.02 5.82
N PHE A 15 -3.63 5.75 6.35
CA PHE A 15 -2.78 6.64 5.56
C PHE A 15 -2.05 5.87 4.45
N ALA A 16 -1.38 4.76 4.79
CA ALA A 16 -0.66 3.95 3.82
C ALA A 16 -1.57 3.38 2.71
N VAL A 17 -2.77 2.91 3.05
CA VAL A 17 -3.76 2.44 2.07
C VAL A 17 -4.17 3.55 1.12
N GLN A 18 -4.38 4.77 1.61
CA GLN A 18 -4.71 5.92 0.77
C GLN A 18 -3.57 6.26 -0.18
N THR A 19 -2.35 6.39 0.32
CA THR A 19 -1.16 6.70 -0.50
C THR A 19 -0.94 5.66 -1.59
N VAL A 20 -0.97 4.37 -1.23
CA VAL A 20 -0.79 3.28 -2.21
C VAL A 20 -1.94 3.26 -3.22
N SER A 21 -3.17 3.52 -2.79
CA SER A 21 -4.31 3.58 -3.70
C SER A 21 -4.15 4.64 -4.77
N PHE A 22 -3.72 5.85 -4.39
CA PHE A 22 -3.45 6.93 -5.34
C PHE A 22 -2.36 6.52 -6.34
N ALA A 23 -1.26 5.96 -5.85
CA ALA A 23 -0.19 5.47 -6.71
C ALA A 23 -0.67 4.38 -7.68
N ILE A 24 -1.49 3.42 -7.21
CA ILE A 24 -2.08 2.37 -8.07
C ILE A 24 -2.99 2.99 -9.12
N GLU A 25 -3.85 3.94 -8.75
CA GLU A 25 -4.77 4.60 -9.68
C GLU A 25 -4.01 5.35 -10.79
N ASP A 26 -2.90 6.02 -10.45
CA ASP A 26 -2.06 6.70 -11.44
C ASP A 26 -1.26 5.71 -12.29
N ALA A 27 -0.74 4.64 -11.69
CA ALA A 27 -0.06 3.56 -12.40
C ALA A 27 -1.00 2.82 -13.37
N LEU A 28 -2.27 2.62 -12.99
CA LEU A 28 -3.30 2.04 -13.85
C LEU A 28 -3.58 2.91 -15.08
N LYS A 29 -3.63 4.24 -14.93
CA LYS A 29 -3.76 5.18 -16.07
C LYS A 29 -2.56 5.09 -17.01
N ALA A 30 -1.37 4.82 -16.45
CA ALA A 30 -0.14 4.60 -17.22
C ALA A 30 -0.01 3.18 -17.81
N GLY A 31 -1.00 2.29 -17.59
CA GLY A 31 -0.96 0.91 -18.07
C GLY A 31 0.03 0.01 -17.33
N LYS A 32 0.54 0.43 -16.16
CA LYS A 32 1.42 -0.38 -15.32
C LYS A 32 0.62 -1.42 -14.53
N THR A 33 1.31 -2.50 -14.15
CA THR A 33 0.80 -3.60 -13.31
C THR A 33 1.63 -3.80 -12.03
N HIS A 34 2.61 -2.93 -11.80
CA HIS A 34 3.47 -2.97 -10.65
C HIS A 34 3.83 -1.55 -10.20
N LEU A 35 4.12 -1.43 -8.91
CA LEU A 35 4.71 -0.26 -8.27
C LEU A 35 5.82 -0.73 -7.33
N PHE A 36 7.02 -0.20 -7.52
CA PHE A 36 8.10 -0.38 -6.57
C PHE A 36 7.83 0.42 -5.30
N TYR A 37 8.33 -0.05 -4.15
CA TYR A 37 8.21 0.71 -2.92
C TYR A 37 8.90 2.08 -3.00
N SER A 38 9.90 2.27 -3.88
CA SER A 38 10.46 3.60 -4.13
C SER A 38 9.44 4.53 -4.79
N GLU A 39 8.69 4.06 -5.78
CA GLU A 39 7.71 4.87 -6.53
C GLU A 39 6.48 5.29 -5.69
N ILE A 40 6.15 4.53 -4.64
CA ILE A 40 5.02 4.86 -3.76
C ILE A 40 5.44 5.89 -2.69
N VAL A 41 6.73 5.93 -2.37
CA VAL A 41 7.25 6.54 -1.15
C VAL A 41 8.35 7.56 -1.44
N ASP A 42 8.38 8.16 -2.63
CA ASP A 42 9.34 9.21 -3.00
C ASP A 42 9.32 10.42 -2.02
N GLY A 43 8.31 10.52 -1.15
CA GLY A 43 8.22 11.52 -0.06
C GLY A 43 8.71 11.08 1.34
N ASP A 44 9.13 9.83 1.57
CA ASP A 44 9.48 9.33 2.92
C ASP A 44 10.93 8.81 2.96
N TYR A 45 11.88 9.72 2.77
CA TYR A 45 13.29 9.56 3.13
C TYR A 45 13.45 9.50 4.68
N GLN A 46 12.65 8.70 5.37
CA GLN A 46 12.78 8.49 6.82
C GLN A 46 13.73 7.33 7.12
N PRO A 47 14.71 7.50 8.03
CA PRO A 47 15.70 6.47 8.39
C PRO A 47 15.13 5.41 9.36
N ARG A 48 13.81 5.18 9.33
CA ARG A 48 13.10 4.21 10.17
C ARG A 48 12.16 3.41 9.26
N PRO A 49 11.77 2.16 9.62
CA PRO A 49 10.96 1.34 8.72
C PRO A 49 9.70 2.11 8.31
N CYS A 50 9.65 2.51 7.04
CA CYS A 50 8.55 3.25 6.44
C CYS A 50 7.21 2.62 6.85
N VAL A 51 6.22 3.45 7.20
CA VAL A 51 4.90 3.01 7.68
C VAL A 51 4.30 1.94 6.77
N LEU A 52 4.48 2.08 5.46
CA LEU A 52 4.08 1.09 4.47
C LEU A 52 4.78 -0.26 4.66
N LYS A 53 6.10 -0.28 4.87
CA LYS A 53 6.85 -1.53 5.10
C LYS A 53 6.41 -2.22 6.38
N LYS A 54 6.17 -1.46 7.46
CA LYS A 54 5.70 -2.00 8.74
C LYS A 54 4.33 -2.68 8.60
N HIS A 55 3.45 -2.08 7.80
CA HIS A 55 2.03 -2.47 7.71
C HIS A 55 1.64 -3.10 6.37
N VAL A 56 2.62 -3.53 5.57
CA VAL A 56 2.42 -3.90 4.17
C VAL A 56 1.35 -4.98 3.99
N LEU A 57 1.28 -5.95 4.90
CA LEU A 57 0.30 -7.03 4.83
C LEU A 57 -1.13 -6.49 5.03
N ASN A 58 -1.34 -5.66 6.06
CA ASN A 58 -2.64 -5.04 6.33
C ASN A 58 -3.08 -4.10 5.20
N VAL A 59 -2.11 -3.39 4.61
CA VAL A 59 -2.33 -2.53 3.45
C VAL A 59 -2.77 -3.36 2.25
N VAL A 60 -2.05 -4.45 1.91
CA VAL A 60 -2.39 -5.33 0.78
C VAL A 60 -3.77 -5.96 0.96
N ILE A 61 -4.11 -6.45 2.16
CA ILE A 61 -5.43 -7.00 2.46
C ILE A 61 -6.52 -5.94 2.22
N SER A 62 -6.27 -4.70 2.65
CA SER A 62 -7.22 -3.60 2.44
C SER A 62 -7.38 -3.26 0.96
N LEU A 63 -6.29 -3.28 0.19
CA LEU A 63 -6.32 -3.07 -1.27
C LEU A 63 -7.03 -4.20 -2.00
N GLN A 64 -6.79 -5.46 -1.64
CA GLN A 64 -7.53 -6.61 -2.19
C GLN A 64 -9.03 -6.48 -1.98
N ARG A 65 -9.46 -5.97 -0.82
CA ARG A 65 -10.88 -5.67 -0.57
C ARG A 65 -11.38 -4.50 -1.43
N LYS A 66 -10.59 -3.44 -1.58
CA LYS A 66 -10.93 -2.26 -2.40
C LYS A 66 -11.08 -2.59 -3.88
N TYR A 67 -10.18 -3.40 -4.44
CA TYR A 67 -10.15 -3.77 -5.86
C TYR A 67 -10.84 -5.11 -6.16
N ARG A 68 -11.58 -5.67 -5.21
CA ARG A 68 -12.28 -6.95 -5.38
C ARG A 68 -13.20 -6.89 -6.60
N GLY A 69 -13.03 -7.86 -7.51
CA GLY A 69 -13.80 -7.93 -8.76
C GLY A 69 -13.28 -7.02 -9.88
N VAL A 70 -12.23 -6.25 -9.65
CA VAL A 70 -11.57 -5.39 -10.65
C VAL A 70 -10.14 -5.86 -10.91
N ALA A 71 -9.38 -6.14 -9.84
CA ALA A 71 -8.00 -6.58 -9.93
C ALA A 71 -7.61 -7.46 -8.73
N VAL A 72 -6.70 -8.40 -8.97
CA VAL A 72 -6.03 -9.16 -7.93
C VAL A 72 -4.78 -8.39 -7.51
N VAL A 73 -4.75 -7.89 -6.27
CA VAL A 73 -3.61 -7.15 -5.72
C VAL A 73 -2.74 -8.07 -4.86
N SER A 74 -1.42 -7.99 -5.02
CA SER A 74 -0.44 -8.77 -4.25
C SER A 74 0.81 -7.93 -3.93
N ARG A 75 1.72 -8.49 -3.11
CA ARG A 75 3.02 -7.90 -2.79
C ARG A 75 4.17 -8.78 -3.24
N THR A 76 5.26 -8.14 -3.62
CA THR A 76 6.57 -8.75 -3.83
C THR A 76 7.58 -8.11 -2.86
N PRO A 77 8.79 -8.66 -2.70
CA PRO A 77 9.83 -7.98 -1.92
C PRO A 77 10.17 -6.58 -2.43
N GLY A 78 9.98 -6.32 -3.73
CA GLY A 78 10.28 -5.04 -4.38
C GLY A 78 9.13 -4.04 -4.38
N GLY A 79 7.89 -4.47 -4.14
CA GLY A 79 6.74 -3.58 -4.28
C GLY A 79 5.38 -4.24 -4.23
N ILE A 80 4.42 -3.61 -4.89
CA ILE A 80 3.03 -4.05 -5.01
C ILE A 80 2.76 -4.34 -6.47
N VAL A 81 2.10 -5.45 -6.75
CA VAL A 81 1.75 -5.90 -8.10
C VAL A 81 0.26 -6.15 -8.17
N TRP A 82 -0.32 -6.01 -9.35
CA TRP A 82 -1.71 -6.35 -9.58
C TRP A 82 -1.92 -6.90 -10.98
N ASP A 83 -2.93 -7.75 -11.09
CA ASP A 83 -3.41 -8.27 -12.37
C ASP A 83 -4.91 -8.00 -12.51
N LYS A 84 -5.36 -7.70 -13.72
CA LYS A 84 -6.78 -7.49 -13.98
C LYS A 84 -7.49 -8.84 -14.04
N ILE A 85 -8.74 -8.87 -13.59
CA ILE A 85 -9.61 -10.06 -13.68
C ILE A 85 -10.23 -10.12 -15.08
#